data_AF-A0A221MCA4-F1
#
_entry.id   AF-A0A221MCA4-F1
#
_cell.length_a   1.000
_cell.length_b   1.000
_cell.length_c   1.000
_cell.angle_alpha   90.00
_cell.angle_beta   90.00
_cell.angle_gamma   90.00
#
_symmetry.space_group_name_H-M   'P 1'
#
loop_
_entity.id
_entity.type
_entity.pdbx_description
1 polymer ?
#
loop_
_entity_poly.entity_id
_entity_poly.type
_entity_poly.pdbx_seq_one_letter_code
_entity_poly.pdbx_strand_id
1 'polypeptide(L)' 'MRVNITLACTESGERNYITTKNKRTNPGRIELMKYCPRLRKHTLHRETK' A
#
# COMPACT_ATOMS: atom_id res chain seq x y z
N MET A 1 8.20 15.06 -8.32
CA MET A 1 7.15 14.36 -9.06
C MET A 1 6.46 13.39 -8.11
N ARG A 2 5.17 13.57 -7.83
CA ARG A 2 4.38 12.62 -7.04
C ARG A 2 3.75 11.61 -7.99
N VAL A 3 3.83 10.33 -7.66
CA VAL A 3 3.29 9.24 -8.48
C VAL A 3 2.28 8.48 -7.63
N ASN A 4 1.14 8.14 -8.23
CA ASN A 4 0.13 7.31 -7.60
C ASN A 4 0.64 5.87 -7.56
N ILE A 5 0.53 5.27 -6.39
CA ILE A 5 0.91 3.88 -6.12
C ILE A 5 -0.27 3.16 -5.50
N THR A 6 -0.40 1.88 -5.84
CA THR A 6 -1.45 1.03 -5.28
C THR A 6 -0.86 0.19 -4.17
N LEU A 7 -1.51 0.12 -3.02
CA LEU A 7 -1.12 -0.76 -1.93
C LEU A 7 -1.98 -2.02 -1.96
N ALA A 8 -1.33 -3.17 -1.83
CA ALA A 8 -1.96 -4.47 -1.72
C ALA A 8 -1.81 -5.04 -0.31
N CYS A 9 -2.91 -5.59 0.24
CA CYS A 9 -2.90 -6.33 1.49
C CYS A 9 -2.02 -7.58 1.35
N THR A 10 -1.07 -7.81 2.26
CA THR A 10 -0.18 -8.99 2.18
C THR A 10 -0.91 -10.30 2.47
N GLU A 11 -2.01 -10.25 3.22
CA GLU A 11 -2.77 -11.42 3.63
C GLU A 11 -3.90 -11.77 2.66
N SER A 12 -4.70 -10.78 2.23
CA SER A 12 -5.85 -11.01 1.33
C SER A 12 -5.53 -10.78 -0.15
N GLY A 13 -4.41 -10.14 -0.48
CA GLY A 13 -4.05 -9.78 -1.85
C GLY A 13 -4.89 -8.64 -2.44
N GLU A 14 -5.82 -8.05 -1.67
CA GLU A 14 -6.69 -6.98 -2.14
C GLU A 14 -5.93 -5.68 -2.38
N ARG A 15 -6.19 -5.06 -3.53
CA ARG A 15 -5.64 -3.76 -3.95
C ARG A 15 -6.69 -2.68 -3.72
N ASN A 16 -6.80 -2.24 -2.49
CA ASN A 16 -7.88 -1.40 -1.98
C ASN A 16 -7.45 0.04 -1.64
N TYR A 17 -6.15 0.33 -1.64
CA TYR A 17 -5.66 1.68 -1.33
C TYR A 17 -4.79 2.23 -2.45
N ILE A 18 -5.05 3.50 -2.81
CA ILE A 18 -4.21 4.28 -3.70
C ILE A 18 -3.61 5.42 -2.87
N THR A 19 -2.29 5.53 -2.88
CA THR A 19 -1.58 6.63 -2.20
C THR A 19 -0.61 7.29 -3.17
N THR A 20 -0.14 8.50 -2.86
CA THR A 20 0.87 9.18 -3.68
C THR A 20 2.22 9.08 -3.01
N LYS A 21 3.25 8.62 -3.74
CA LYS A 21 4.64 8.67 -3.25
C LYS A 21 5.49 9.62 -4.07
N ASN A 22 6.48 10.22 -3.42
CA ASN A 22 7.52 10.98 -4.11
C ASN A 22 8.73 10.06 -4.36
N LYS A 23 8.87 9.56 -5.60
CA LYS A 23 9.95 8.64 -5.99
C LYS A 23 11.36 9.20 -5.75
N ARG A 24 11.52 10.53 -5.72
CA ARG A 24 12.82 11.19 -5.50
C ARG A 24 13.27 11.15 -4.04
N THR A 25 12.33 11.25 -3.10
CA THR A 25 12.64 11.29 -1.66
C THR A 25 12.57 9.89 -1.05
N ASN A 26 11.63 9.05 -1.51
CA ASN A 26 11.42 7.71 -1.01
C ASN A 26 11.45 6.69 -2.17
N PRO A 27 12.65 6.20 -2.56
CA PRO A 27 12.79 5.21 -3.63
C PRO A 27 12.38 3.79 -3.21
N GLY A 28 12.31 3.52 -1.90
CA GLY A 28 11.94 2.21 -1.35
C GLY A 28 10.48 1.81 -1.62
N ARG A 29 10.18 0.53 -1.37
CA ARG A 29 8.80 0.04 -1.31
C ARG A 29 8.15 0.53 -0.04
N ILE A 30 6.94 1.10 -0.17
CA ILE A 30 6.18 1.55 0.99
C ILE A 30 5.41 0.38 1.60
N GLU A 31 5.50 0.27 2.93
CA GLU A 31 4.73 -0.68 3.73
C GLU A 31 3.92 0.12 4.75
N LEU A 32 2.61 -0.05 4.75
CA LEU A 32 1.71 0.69 5.64
C LEU A 32 0.72 -0.26 6.28
N MET A 33 0.50 -0.13 7.58
CA MET A 33 -0.60 -0.82 8.25
C MET A 33 -1.92 -0.13 7.89
N LYS A 34 -2.78 -0.84 7.17
CA LYS A 34 -4.11 -0.38 6.81
C LYS A 34 -5.13 -1.45 7.16
N TYR A 35 -6.38 -1.02 7.29
CA TYR A 35 -7.48 -1.92 7.62
C TYR A 35 -7.86 -2.77 6.40
N CYS A 36 -7.80 -4.09 6.52
CA CYS A 36 -8.31 -4.99 5.49
C CYS A 36 -9.78 -5.34 5.82
N PRO A 37 -10.78 -4.86 5.04
CA PRO A 37 -12.19 -5.13 5.33
C PRO A 37 -12.54 -6.61 5.23
N ARG A 38 -11.82 -7.37 4.39
CA ARG A 38 -11.99 -8.82 4.26
C ARG A 38 -11.64 -9.60 5.54
N LEU A 39 -10.55 -9.20 6.20
CA LEU A 39 -10.04 -9.86 7.40
C LEU A 39 -10.52 -9.17 8.68
N ARG A 40 -11.19 -8.02 8.54
CA ARG A 40 -11.66 -7.14 9.62
C ARG A 40 -10.59 -6.74 10.63
N LYS A 41 -9.32 -6.69 10.20
CA LYS A 41 -8.17 -6.32 11.03
C LYS A 41 -7.20 -5.42 10.27
N HIS A 42 -6.35 -4.72 11.00
CA HIS A 42 -5.23 -3.99 10.40
C HIS A 42 -4.13 -4.97 9.99
N THR A 43 -3.73 -4.90 8.73
CA THR A 43 -2.70 -5.76 8.14
C THR A 43 -1.67 -4.92 7.40
N LEU A 44 -0.52 -5.52 7.15
CA LEU A 44 0.51 -4.88 6.36
C LEU A 44 0.04 -4.78 4.91
N HIS A 45 0.05 -3.57 4.35
CA HIS A 45 -0.16 -3.35 2.93
C HIS A 45 1.16 -2.95 2.30
N ARG A 46 1.54 -3.64 1.23
CA ARG A 46 2.76 -3.40 0.47
C ARG A 46 2.45 -2.69 -0.82
N GLU A 47 3.34 -1.80 -1.22
CA GLU A 47 3.31 -1.20 -2.55
C GLU A 47 3.36 -2.29 -3.64
N THR A 48 2.31 -2.29 -4.46
CA THR A 48 2.24 -3.00 -5.74
C THR A 48 2.56 -2.04 -6.87
N LYS A 49 3.31 -2.55 -7.86
CA LYS A 49 3.92 -1.82 -8.97
C LYS A 49 2.91 -0.97 -9.75
#